data_AF-A0A9P7QSX2-F1
#
_entry.id   AF-A0A9P7QSX2-F1
#
_cell.length_a   1.000
_cell.length_b   1.000
_cell.length_c   1.000
_cell.angle_alpha   90.00
_cell.angle_beta   90.00
_cell.angle_gamma   90.00
#
_symmetry.space_group_name_H-M   'P 1'
#
loop_
_entity.id
_entity.type
_entity.pdbx_description
1 polymer ?
#
loop_
_entity_poly.entity_id
_entity_poly.type
_entity_poly.pdbx_seq_one_letter_code
_entity_poly.pdbx_strand_id
1 'polypeptide(L)'
;MASPTALRPPTGCLSRIGSQIASSALLRTPPRASFSTTAQLCQRKIKNQRKIKKERNKKRGVSSLYGSGPRTPLSMSDIPLPQPRDLHDFKIPFDETHGLWGFFPEPGKLLWTPDETSQHGRAWTVEELRRKSWEDLHSLWWVCCKQRNLLATAKTELARAQFGFGHSEFEKRDREVQSTMRAIKHALTERYYTWQDAVAVAKSDPEIDLEAKDGQVYKPVVYEE
;
A
#
# COMPACT_ATOMS: atom_id res chain seq x y z
N MET A 1 -35.33 -13.17 -36.84
CA MET A 1 -34.62 -12.12 -37.60
C MET A 1 -33.20 -12.04 -37.03
N ALA A 2 -32.35 -13.02 -37.36
CA ALA A 2 -31.42 -13.03 -38.50
C ALA A 2 -30.08 -12.35 -38.15
N SER A 3 -29.08 -13.17 -37.85
CA SER A 3 -27.65 -12.87 -38.03
C SER A 3 -27.31 -12.77 -39.52
N PRO A 4 -26.21 -12.08 -39.88
CA PRO A 4 -25.12 -12.78 -40.57
C PRO A 4 -23.72 -12.28 -40.08
N THR A 5 -22.77 -13.16 -39.75
CA THR A 5 -21.80 -13.89 -40.60
C THR A 5 -20.42 -13.20 -40.68
N ALA A 6 -19.46 -13.95 -40.14
CA ALA A 6 -17.99 -13.92 -40.19
C ALA A 6 -17.25 -13.18 -41.31
N LEU A 7 -16.05 -12.67 -40.98
CA LEU A 7 -14.84 -12.73 -41.83
C LEU A 7 -13.54 -12.74 -40.98
N ARG A 8 -12.73 -13.79 -41.11
CA ARG A 8 -11.26 -13.82 -40.85
C ARG A 8 -10.54 -13.28 -42.10
N PRO A 9 -9.31 -12.76 -42.00
CA PRO A 9 -8.15 -13.46 -42.60
C PRO A 9 -6.80 -13.14 -41.88
N PRO A 10 -5.59 -13.38 -42.45
CA PRO A 10 -4.99 -14.70 -42.64
C PRO A 10 -3.53 -14.79 -42.08
N THR A 11 -2.99 -16.02 -42.15
CA THR A 11 -1.59 -16.40 -41.92
C THR A 11 -0.59 -15.67 -42.83
N GLY A 12 0.58 -15.31 -42.28
CA GLY A 12 1.73 -14.82 -43.04
C GLY A 12 3.04 -15.45 -42.55
N CYS A 13 3.54 -16.39 -43.35
CA CYS A 13 4.87 -16.99 -43.27
C CYS A 13 5.90 -16.01 -43.82
N LEU A 14 7.04 -15.84 -43.15
CA LEU A 14 8.25 -15.27 -43.77
C LEU A 14 9.40 -16.27 -43.63
N SER A 15 9.77 -16.79 -44.79
CA SER A 15 10.99 -17.51 -45.09
C SER A 15 12.22 -16.60 -44.93
N ARG A 16 13.32 -17.17 -44.45
CA ARG A 16 14.66 -16.73 -44.89
C ARG A 16 15.49 -17.94 -45.27
N ILE A 17 15.87 -17.92 -46.54
CA ILE A 17 16.79 -18.82 -47.23
C ILE A 17 18.22 -18.49 -46.76
N GLY A 18 19.06 -19.51 -46.63
CA GLY A 18 20.49 -19.35 -46.33
C GLY A 18 21.24 -20.69 -46.35
N SER A 19 21.51 -21.16 -47.57
CA SER A 19 22.60 -22.05 -48.02
C SER A 19 23.37 -22.97 -47.03
N GLN A 20 23.12 -24.27 -47.22
CA GLN A 20 24.04 -25.43 -47.25
C GLN A 20 25.50 -25.26 -46.80
N ILE A 21 25.91 -26.08 -45.83
CA ILE A 21 27.20 -26.79 -45.85
C ILE A 21 26.97 -28.24 -45.40
N ALA A 22 27.37 -29.19 -46.25
CA ALA A 22 27.32 -30.62 -45.99
C ALA A 22 28.40 -31.04 -44.98
N SER A 23 28.07 -31.97 -44.08
CA SER A 23 29.05 -32.81 -43.39
C SER A 23 28.38 -34.13 -43.00
N SER A 24 28.74 -35.17 -43.74
CA SER A 24 28.44 -36.56 -43.47
C SER A 24 29.09 -36.99 -42.15
N ALA A 25 28.28 -37.34 -41.15
CA ALA A 25 28.76 -38.03 -39.95
C ALA A 25 27.96 -39.33 -39.78
N LEU A 26 28.66 -40.43 -39.93
CA LEU A 26 28.19 -41.80 -39.82
C LEU A 26 27.58 -42.06 -38.43
N LEU A 27 26.44 -42.76 -38.40
CA LEU A 27 25.81 -43.28 -37.19
C LEU A 27 26.78 -44.21 -36.44
N ARG A 28 27.21 -43.80 -35.25
CA ARG A 28 27.88 -44.69 -34.29
C ARG A 28 26.88 -45.06 -33.20
N THR A 29 26.25 -46.22 -33.33
CA THR A 29 25.49 -46.84 -32.24
C THR A 29 26.47 -47.46 -31.22
N PRO A 30 26.28 -47.28 -29.91
CA PRO A 30 27.10 -47.98 -28.92
C PRO A 30 26.73 -49.47 -28.86
N PRO A 31 27.68 -50.39 -28.64
CA PRO A 31 27.37 -51.81 -28.49
C PRO A 31 26.62 -52.06 -27.17
N ARG A 32 25.46 -52.71 -27.26
CA ARG A 32 24.67 -53.20 -26.11
C ARG A 32 25.30 -54.46 -25.54
N ALA A 33 25.42 -54.53 -24.21
CA ALA A 33 25.81 -55.74 -23.49
C ALA A 33 24.73 -56.84 -23.59
N SER A 34 25.19 -58.10 -23.74
CA SER A 34 24.42 -59.25 -24.20
C SER A 34 23.61 -60.00 -23.13
N PHE A 35 23.36 -59.42 -21.96
CA PHE A 35 22.69 -60.14 -20.85
C PHE A 35 21.66 -59.25 -20.16
N SER A 36 20.51 -59.04 -20.81
CA SER A 36 19.29 -58.65 -20.12
C SER A 36 18.10 -59.35 -20.79
N THR A 37 17.62 -60.42 -20.16
CA THR A 37 16.47 -61.24 -20.57
C THR A 37 15.16 -60.65 -20.05
N THR A 38 14.96 -59.34 -20.20
CA THR A 38 13.63 -58.74 -20.08
C THR A 38 13.25 -58.15 -21.43
N ALA A 39 12.25 -58.74 -22.08
CA ALA A 39 11.76 -58.27 -23.36
C ALA A 39 11.30 -56.82 -23.22
N GLN A 40 11.84 -55.89 -24.03
CA GLN A 40 11.25 -54.57 -24.14
C GLN A 40 9.81 -54.76 -24.62
N LEU A 41 8.84 -54.27 -23.84
CA LEU A 41 7.44 -54.18 -24.27
C LEU A 41 7.37 -53.19 -25.44
N CYS A 42 7.65 -53.69 -26.64
CA CYS A 42 7.43 -53.00 -27.89
C CYS A 42 5.94 -52.66 -27.96
N GLN A 43 5.58 -51.40 -27.76
CA GLN A 43 4.27 -50.91 -28.16
C GLN A 43 4.12 -51.22 -29.65
N ARG A 44 3.28 -52.20 -29.99
CA ARG A 44 3.07 -52.63 -31.37
C ARG A 44 2.59 -51.41 -32.18
N LYS A 45 3.48 -50.84 -32.99
CA LYS A 45 3.08 -49.93 -34.07
C LYS A 45 2.40 -50.78 -35.13
N ILE A 46 1.10 -51.03 -34.95
CA ILE A 46 0.24 -51.59 -35.98
C ILE A 46 0.26 -50.58 -37.14
N LYS A 47 1.05 -50.89 -38.18
CA LYS A 47 1.02 -50.21 -39.46
C LYS A 47 -0.35 -50.48 -40.07
N ASN A 48 -1.17 -49.43 -40.08
CA ASN A 48 -2.47 -49.33 -40.74
C ASN A 48 -3.61 -50.16 -40.08
N GLN A 49 -4.73 -49.48 -39.83
CA GLN A 49 -6.01 -50.00 -39.32
C GLN A 49 -6.26 -50.15 -37.81
N ARG A 50 -5.67 -49.31 -36.94
CA ARG A 50 -6.39 -48.81 -35.74
C ARG A 50 -5.98 -47.36 -35.49
N LYS A 51 -6.58 -46.45 -36.27
CA LYS A 51 -6.53 -45.00 -36.05
C LYS A 51 -7.20 -44.71 -34.71
N ILE A 52 -6.42 -44.89 -33.64
CA ILE A 52 -6.52 -44.30 -32.32
C ILE A 52 -7.94 -43.75 -31.99
N LYS A 53 -8.76 -44.54 -31.28
CA LYS A 53 -9.96 -44.05 -30.56
C LYS A 53 -9.55 -43.16 -29.35
N LYS A 54 -8.67 -42.18 -29.55
CA LYS A 54 -8.25 -41.22 -28.53
C LYS A 54 -8.94 -39.92 -28.84
N GLU A 55 -9.72 -39.43 -27.89
CA GLU A 55 -10.43 -38.17 -28.04
C GLU A 55 -9.45 -37.03 -28.29
N ARG A 56 -9.78 -36.18 -29.27
CA ARG A 56 -9.00 -34.98 -29.59
C ARG A 56 -9.24 -33.86 -28.57
N ASN A 57 -10.44 -33.81 -27.98
CA ASN A 57 -10.80 -32.86 -26.94
C ASN A 57 -10.64 -33.49 -25.55
N LYS A 58 -9.54 -33.15 -24.87
CA LYS A 58 -9.20 -33.67 -23.54
C LYS A 58 -10.09 -33.14 -22.41
N LYS A 59 -10.78 -32.00 -22.62
CA LYS A 59 -11.65 -31.35 -21.63
C LYS A 59 -13.14 -31.54 -21.96
N ARG A 60 -13.47 -32.51 -22.82
CA ARG A 60 -14.86 -32.77 -23.23
C ARG A 60 -15.70 -33.11 -22.00
N GLY A 61 -16.75 -32.33 -21.75
CA GLY A 61 -17.65 -32.54 -20.62
C GLY A 61 -17.02 -32.32 -19.25
N VAL A 62 -15.93 -31.52 -19.17
CA VAL A 62 -15.27 -31.16 -17.90
C VAL A 62 -15.46 -29.66 -17.63
N SER A 63 -16.13 -29.32 -16.53
CA SER A 63 -16.39 -27.96 -16.07
C SER A 63 -16.31 -27.86 -14.55
N SER A 64 -15.59 -26.87 -14.04
CA SER A 64 -15.47 -26.59 -12.60
C SER A 64 -16.74 -25.99 -12.01
N LEU A 65 -17.38 -25.07 -12.72
CA LEU A 65 -18.62 -24.40 -12.28
C LEU A 65 -19.77 -25.38 -12.02
N TYR A 66 -19.93 -26.39 -12.89
CA TYR A 66 -21.00 -27.39 -12.76
C TYR A 66 -20.55 -28.64 -11.98
N GLY A 67 -19.35 -28.64 -11.39
CA GLY A 67 -18.88 -29.76 -10.58
C GLY A 67 -18.81 -31.11 -11.31
N SER A 68 -18.60 -31.12 -12.63
CA SER A 68 -18.67 -32.36 -13.44
C SER A 68 -17.54 -33.37 -13.13
N GLY A 69 -16.52 -32.94 -12.38
CA GLY A 69 -15.38 -33.76 -12.00
C GLY A 69 -14.42 -34.10 -13.17
N PRO A 70 -13.31 -34.78 -12.86
CA PRO A 70 -12.39 -35.29 -13.87
C PRO A 70 -13.05 -36.40 -14.69
N ARG A 71 -12.89 -36.34 -16.02
CA ARG A 71 -13.49 -37.29 -16.95
C ARG A 71 -12.97 -38.73 -16.79
N THR A 72 -11.72 -38.88 -16.39
CA THR A 72 -11.04 -40.18 -16.20
C THR A 72 -10.64 -40.32 -14.75
N PRO A 73 -10.71 -41.53 -14.16
CA PRO A 73 -10.20 -41.76 -12.82
C PRO A 73 -8.70 -41.44 -12.80
N LEU A 74 -8.30 -40.59 -11.86
CA LEU A 74 -6.91 -40.22 -11.62
C LEU A 74 -6.34 -41.15 -10.55
N SER A 75 -5.02 -41.24 -10.43
CA SER A 75 -4.38 -42.06 -9.39
C SER A 75 -4.81 -41.71 -7.96
N MET A 76 -5.37 -40.51 -7.74
CA MET A 76 -5.84 -40.02 -6.44
C MET A 76 -7.37 -39.81 -6.39
N SER A 77 -8.15 -40.37 -7.33
CA SER A 77 -9.61 -40.20 -7.33
C SER A 77 -10.30 -40.82 -6.11
N ASP A 78 -9.66 -41.82 -5.50
CA ASP A 78 -10.27 -42.65 -4.46
C ASP A 78 -9.94 -42.14 -3.04
N ILE A 79 -9.08 -41.12 -2.95
CA ILE A 79 -8.70 -40.50 -1.68
C ILE A 79 -9.66 -39.33 -1.40
N PRO A 80 -10.25 -39.23 -0.20
CA PRO A 80 -11.08 -38.08 0.14
C PRO A 80 -10.27 -36.79 0.05
N LEU A 81 -10.89 -35.73 -0.51
CA LEU A 81 -10.24 -34.43 -0.62
C LEU A 81 -9.89 -33.91 0.78
N PRO A 82 -8.66 -33.40 0.99
CA PRO A 82 -8.30 -32.79 2.26
C PRO A 82 -9.14 -31.54 2.47
N GLN A 83 -9.73 -31.41 3.66
CA GLN A 83 -10.42 -30.19 4.05
C GLN A 83 -9.36 -29.18 4.52
N PRO A 84 -9.30 -27.97 3.92
CA PRO A 84 -8.40 -26.93 4.41
C PRO A 84 -8.81 -26.55 5.83
N ARG A 85 -7.82 -26.16 6.67
CA ARG A 85 -8.12 -25.57 7.96
C ARG A 85 -8.85 -24.24 7.76
N ASP A 86 -9.80 -23.94 8.63
CA ASP A 86 -10.49 -22.66 8.63
C ASP A 86 -9.47 -21.52 8.85
N LEU A 87 -9.52 -20.52 7.98
CA LEU A 87 -8.58 -19.39 8.01
C LEU A 87 -8.66 -18.59 9.32
N HIS A 88 -9.81 -18.64 9.99
CA HIS A 88 -10.07 -17.95 11.25
C HIS A 88 -9.27 -18.52 12.43
N ASP A 89 -8.76 -19.75 12.30
CA ASP A 89 -7.99 -20.41 13.37
C ASP A 89 -6.56 -19.86 13.47
N PHE A 90 -6.06 -19.20 12.43
CA PHE A 90 -4.71 -18.65 12.40
C PHE A 90 -4.66 -17.29 13.12
N LYS A 91 -4.42 -17.33 14.44
CA LYS A 91 -4.14 -16.12 15.24
C LYS A 91 -2.65 -15.77 15.13
N ILE A 92 -2.35 -14.70 14.41
CA ILE A 92 -0.99 -14.14 14.31
C ILE A 92 -0.66 -13.46 15.65
N PRO A 93 0.54 -13.65 16.23
CA PRO A 93 0.96 -12.90 17.41
C PRO A 93 0.91 -11.41 17.11
N PHE A 94 0.33 -10.64 18.01
CA PHE A 94 -0.01 -9.25 17.81
C PHE A 94 0.83 -8.35 18.72
N ASP A 95 1.52 -7.38 18.12
CA ASP A 95 2.35 -6.41 18.84
C ASP A 95 1.51 -5.18 19.26
N GLU A 96 1.37 -4.99 20.57
CA GLU A 96 0.60 -3.87 21.14
C GLU A 96 1.26 -2.51 20.87
N THR A 97 2.59 -2.46 20.74
CA THR A 97 3.39 -1.23 20.54
C THR A 97 3.57 -0.86 19.07
N HIS A 98 2.74 -1.40 18.17
CA HIS A 98 2.85 -1.13 16.75
C HIS A 98 2.52 0.33 16.39
N GLY A 99 3.30 0.95 15.51
CA GLY A 99 3.13 2.36 15.14
C GLY A 99 1.77 2.69 14.47
N LEU A 100 1.10 1.71 13.85
CA LEU A 100 -0.25 1.90 13.29
C LEU A 100 -1.31 2.16 14.36
N TRP A 101 -1.06 1.85 15.63
CA TRP A 101 -2.00 2.17 16.70
C TRP A 101 -2.20 3.66 16.90
N GLY A 102 -1.28 4.51 16.40
CA GLY A 102 -1.47 5.96 16.40
C GLY A 102 -2.63 6.47 15.55
N PHE A 103 -3.24 5.64 14.68
CA PHE A 103 -4.43 5.99 13.91
C PHE A 103 -5.74 5.66 14.62
N PHE A 104 -5.67 4.93 15.74
CA PHE A 104 -6.84 4.48 16.50
C PHE A 104 -6.80 5.07 17.91
N PRO A 105 -7.96 5.20 18.58
CA PRO A 105 -8.04 5.57 19.99
C PRO A 105 -7.16 4.74 20.93
N GLU A 106 -7.36 3.43 20.91
CA GLU A 106 -6.76 2.46 21.82
C GLU A 106 -6.63 1.11 21.08
N PRO A 107 -5.67 0.25 21.45
CA PRO A 107 -5.56 -1.08 20.87
C PRO A 107 -6.85 -1.89 21.16
N GLY A 108 -7.54 -2.30 20.09
CA GLY A 108 -8.82 -3.00 20.18
C GLY A 108 -10.07 -2.11 20.20
N LYS A 109 -9.92 -0.79 20.28
CA LYS A 109 -11.02 0.18 20.15
C LYS A 109 -10.97 0.86 18.78
N LEU A 110 -11.94 0.53 17.92
CA LEU A 110 -11.95 1.04 16.54
C LEU A 110 -12.33 2.53 16.47
N LEU A 111 -13.35 2.94 17.22
CA LEU A 111 -13.93 4.29 17.20
C LEU A 111 -14.17 4.80 18.62
N TRP A 112 -14.10 6.13 18.79
CA TRP A 112 -14.64 6.79 19.98
C TRP A 112 -16.17 6.77 19.95
N THR A 113 -16.78 6.77 21.14
CA THR A 113 -18.22 7.05 21.22
C THR A 113 -18.49 8.53 20.88
N PRO A 114 -19.71 8.88 20.43
CA PRO A 114 -20.06 10.28 20.17
C PRO A 114 -19.84 11.18 21.40
N ASP A 115 -20.15 10.67 22.59
CA ASP A 115 -19.94 11.37 23.86
C ASP A 115 -18.46 11.65 24.13
N GLU A 116 -17.60 10.63 23.99
CA GLU A 116 -16.14 10.78 24.10
C GLU A 116 -15.57 11.76 23.06
N THR A 117 -16.10 11.73 21.84
CA THR A 117 -15.67 12.62 20.76
C THR A 117 -16.02 14.07 21.06
N SER A 118 -17.22 14.29 21.61
CA SER A 118 -17.71 15.62 22.01
C SER A 118 -16.97 16.17 23.23
N GLN A 119 -16.32 15.33 24.04
CA GLN A 119 -15.46 15.75 25.14
C GLN A 119 -14.11 16.24 24.60
N HIS A 120 -14.10 17.48 24.11
CA HIS A 120 -12.88 18.24 23.83
C HIS A 120 -12.96 19.64 24.42
N GLY A 121 -11.78 20.22 24.68
CA GLY A 121 -11.67 21.63 25.04
C GLY A 121 -11.74 22.55 23.82
N ARG A 122 -11.50 23.84 24.04
CA ARG A 122 -11.41 24.84 22.97
C ARG A 122 -10.07 24.79 22.22
N ALA A 123 -10.05 25.39 21.03
CA ALA A 123 -8.81 25.75 20.35
C ALA A 123 -7.94 26.78 21.13
N TRP A 124 -6.63 26.67 20.93
CA TRP A 124 -5.61 27.65 21.29
C TRP A 124 -5.83 28.98 20.57
N THR A 125 -5.71 30.09 21.31
CA THR A 125 -5.73 31.43 20.71
C THR A 125 -4.33 31.85 20.28
N VAL A 126 -4.26 32.81 19.33
CA VAL A 126 -2.97 33.33 18.85
C VAL A 126 -2.16 33.95 19.99
N GLU A 127 -2.81 34.67 20.89
CA GLU A 127 -2.16 35.34 22.04
C GLU A 127 -1.44 34.37 22.97
N GLU A 128 -2.02 33.20 23.21
CA GLU A 128 -1.42 32.14 24.02
C GLU A 128 -0.20 31.54 23.32
N LEU A 129 -0.30 31.31 22.01
CA LEU A 129 0.76 30.73 21.20
C LEU A 129 1.94 31.68 21.02
N ARG A 130 1.72 33.01 21.07
CA ARG A 130 2.80 34.01 21.02
C ARG A 130 3.82 33.85 22.14
N ARG A 131 3.45 33.28 23.28
CA ARG A 131 4.36 33.07 24.43
C ARG A 131 5.17 31.77 24.34
N LYS A 132 4.94 30.92 23.33
CA LYS A 132 5.56 29.58 23.20
C LYS A 132 6.80 29.58 22.32
N SER A 133 7.76 28.68 22.60
CA SER A 133 8.97 28.53 21.79
C SER A 133 8.66 27.95 20.40
N TRP A 134 9.62 28.00 19.46
CA TRP A 134 9.45 27.38 18.14
C TRP A 134 9.29 25.86 18.24
N GLU A 135 10.08 25.21 19.09
CA GLU A 135 10.03 23.75 19.31
C GLU A 135 8.67 23.30 19.87
N ASP A 136 8.10 24.06 20.80
CA ASP A 136 6.77 23.78 21.34
C ASP A 136 5.69 23.91 20.27
N LEU A 137 5.76 24.94 19.43
CA LEU A 137 4.80 25.14 18.34
C LEU A 137 4.93 24.05 17.27
N HIS A 138 6.16 23.60 16.98
CA HIS A 138 6.41 22.55 16.00
C HIS A 138 5.95 21.17 16.51
N SER A 139 6.22 20.84 17.77
CA SER A 139 5.72 19.62 18.39
C SER A 139 4.19 19.62 18.47
N LEU A 140 3.59 20.74 18.88
CA LEU A 140 2.13 20.93 18.89
C LEU A 140 1.50 20.77 17.51
N TRP A 141 2.15 21.30 16.47
CA TRP A 141 1.71 21.12 15.08
C TRP A 141 1.62 19.64 14.70
N TRP A 142 2.61 18.83 15.05
CA TRP A 142 2.59 17.39 14.79
C TRP A 142 1.55 16.63 15.60
N VAL A 143 1.30 17.05 16.85
CA VAL A 143 0.19 16.50 17.64
C VAL A 143 -1.15 16.79 16.95
N CYS A 144 -1.35 18.00 16.43
CA CYS A 144 -2.54 18.35 15.64
C CYS A 144 -2.65 17.48 14.37
N CYS A 145 -1.56 17.30 13.62
CA CYS A 145 -1.56 16.44 12.43
C CYS A 145 -1.94 14.99 12.75
N LYS A 146 -1.38 14.40 13.82
CA LYS A 146 -1.74 13.04 14.27
C LYS A 146 -3.22 12.96 14.64
N GLN A 147 -3.73 13.94 15.37
CA GLN A 147 -5.14 14.01 15.74
C GLN A 147 -6.05 14.08 14.51
N ARG A 148 -5.71 14.88 13.50
CA ARG A 148 -6.49 14.97 12.25
C ARG A 148 -6.47 13.66 11.46
N ASN A 149 -5.33 12.97 11.42
CA ASN A 149 -5.23 11.67 10.77
C ASN A 149 -6.12 10.64 11.46
N LEU A 150 -6.10 10.59 12.80
CA LEU A 150 -6.99 9.72 13.59
C LEU A 150 -8.47 10.05 13.32
N LEU A 151 -8.85 11.33 13.33
CA LEU A 151 -10.23 11.75 13.05
C LEU A 151 -10.65 11.39 11.62
N ALA A 152 -9.75 11.52 10.64
CA ALA A 152 -10.01 11.12 9.26
C ALA A 152 -10.24 9.61 9.14
N THR A 153 -9.39 8.79 9.76
CA THR A 153 -9.54 7.33 9.80
C THR A 153 -10.88 6.95 10.43
N ALA A 154 -11.21 7.53 11.59
CA ALA A 154 -12.48 7.27 12.29
C ALA A 154 -13.68 7.66 11.43
N LYS A 155 -13.64 8.81 10.75
CA LYS A 155 -14.70 9.28 9.84
C LYS A 155 -14.89 8.35 8.65
N THR A 156 -13.80 7.86 8.05
CA THR A 156 -13.87 6.91 6.93
C THR A 156 -14.44 5.56 7.36
N GLU A 157 -14.04 5.05 8.53
CA GLU A 157 -14.53 3.79 9.05
C GLU A 157 -16.00 3.87 9.46
N LEU A 158 -16.44 4.98 10.06
CA LEU A 158 -17.85 5.24 10.35
C LEU A 158 -18.70 5.22 9.07
N ALA A 159 -18.24 5.88 8.00
CA ALA A 159 -18.94 5.90 6.72
C ALA A 159 -19.00 4.51 6.07
N ARG A 160 -17.91 3.74 6.14
CA ARG A 160 -17.81 2.38 5.62
C ARG A 160 -18.72 1.41 6.38
N ALA A 161 -18.70 1.47 7.71
CA ALA A 161 -19.46 0.57 8.57
C ALA A 161 -20.92 1.00 8.80
N GLN A 162 -21.30 2.19 8.32
CA GLN A 162 -22.67 2.72 8.40
C GLN A 162 -23.23 2.81 9.84
N PHE A 163 -22.39 3.18 10.81
CA PHE A 163 -22.81 3.35 12.22
C PHE A 163 -23.72 4.59 12.46
N GLY A 164 -23.90 5.44 11.44
CA GLY A 164 -24.88 6.55 11.44
C GLY A 164 -24.42 7.79 12.21
N PHE A 165 -24.40 7.73 13.53
CA PHE A 165 -24.11 8.86 14.41
C PHE A 165 -22.60 9.10 14.57
N GLY A 166 -22.18 10.34 14.91
CA GLY A 166 -20.77 10.69 15.20
C GLY A 166 -20.10 11.59 14.15
N HIS A 167 -20.69 11.75 12.96
CA HIS A 167 -20.09 12.56 11.89
C HIS A 167 -19.94 14.03 12.28
N SER A 168 -20.93 14.59 12.96
CA SER A 168 -20.95 16.01 13.33
C SER A 168 -19.95 16.33 14.44
N GLU A 169 -19.74 15.37 15.34
CA GLU A 169 -18.85 15.42 16.49
C GLU A 169 -17.39 15.40 16.02
N PHE A 170 -17.06 14.50 15.07
CA PHE A 170 -15.75 14.48 14.45
C PHE A 170 -15.45 15.77 13.68
N GLU A 171 -16.42 16.30 12.93
CA GLU A 171 -16.28 17.56 12.20
C GLU A 171 -16.05 18.76 13.13
N LYS A 172 -16.81 18.87 14.23
CA LYS A 172 -16.61 19.93 15.23
C LYS A 172 -15.20 19.87 15.82
N ARG A 173 -14.76 18.67 16.22
CA ARG A 173 -13.42 18.48 16.78
C ARG A 173 -12.31 18.78 15.77
N ASP A 174 -12.47 18.38 14.51
CA ASP A 174 -11.50 18.70 13.45
C ASP A 174 -11.43 20.20 13.19
N ARG A 175 -12.56 20.93 13.24
CA ARG A 175 -12.57 22.40 13.13
C ARG A 175 -11.77 23.08 14.24
N GLU A 176 -11.92 22.62 15.48
CA GLU A 176 -11.12 23.14 16.60
C GLU A 176 -9.62 22.91 16.36
N VAL A 177 -9.22 21.71 15.94
CA VAL A 177 -7.82 21.40 15.61
C VAL A 177 -7.31 22.21 14.41
N GLN A 178 -8.14 22.45 13.39
CA GLN A 178 -7.77 23.31 12.28
C GLN A 178 -7.59 24.78 12.71
N SER A 179 -8.42 25.25 13.65
CA SER A 179 -8.31 26.59 14.24
C SER A 179 -6.96 26.77 14.95
N THR A 180 -6.53 25.78 15.76
CA THR A 180 -5.21 25.82 16.41
C THR A 180 -4.08 25.84 15.39
N MET A 181 -4.14 25.01 14.34
CA MET A 181 -3.15 25.00 13.27
C MET A 181 -3.06 26.35 12.55
N ARG A 182 -4.21 27.01 12.30
CA ARG A 182 -4.24 28.36 11.72
C ARG A 182 -3.61 29.38 12.66
N ALA A 183 -3.90 29.30 13.96
CA ALA A 183 -3.33 30.19 14.96
C ALA A 183 -1.81 30.03 15.09
N ILE A 184 -1.28 28.80 15.01
CA ILE A 184 0.17 28.53 14.98
C ILE A 184 0.83 29.20 13.78
N LYS A 185 0.26 29.02 12.57
CA LYS A 185 0.77 29.67 11.36
C LYS A 185 0.80 31.18 11.52
N HIS A 186 -0.30 31.77 12.01
CA HIS A 186 -0.39 33.20 12.23
C HIS A 186 0.71 33.70 13.18
N ALA A 187 0.89 33.06 14.33
CA ALA A 187 1.90 33.46 15.31
C ALA A 187 3.33 33.38 14.74
N LEU A 188 3.63 32.35 13.94
CA LEU A 188 4.95 32.21 13.30
C LEU A 188 5.19 33.25 12.21
N THR A 189 4.19 33.52 11.37
CA THR A 189 4.27 34.55 10.33
C THR A 189 4.42 35.94 10.94
N GLU A 190 3.63 36.25 11.98
CA GLU A 190 3.73 37.51 12.73
C GLU A 190 5.15 37.70 13.28
N ARG A 191 5.71 36.70 13.97
CA ARG A 191 7.08 36.75 14.50
C ARG A 191 8.11 37.05 13.42
N TYR A 192 8.00 36.37 12.28
CA TYR A 192 8.94 36.54 11.19
C TYR A 192 8.93 37.98 10.66
N TYR A 193 7.75 38.55 10.42
CA TYR A 193 7.65 39.95 9.98
C TYR A 193 8.10 40.94 11.05
N THR A 194 7.69 40.75 12.32
CA THR A 194 8.16 41.62 13.40
C THR A 194 9.68 41.59 13.58
N TRP A 195 10.31 40.43 13.35
CA TRP A 195 11.75 40.30 13.38
C TRP A 195 12.41 41.02 12.21
N GLN A 196 11.87 40.88 10.99
CA GLN A 196 12.38 41.60 9.82
C GLN A 196 12.31 43.12 10.02
N ASP A 197 11.19 43.63 10.52
CA ASP A 197 10.99 45.05 10.81
C ASP A 197 11.94 45.52 11.92
N ALA A 198 12.07 44.76 13.00
CA ALA A 198 13.00 45.08 14.09
C ALA A 198 14.45 45.11 13.62
N VAL A 199 14.87 44.18 12.74
CA VAL A 199 16.21 44.19 12.15
C VAL A 199 16.42 45.42 11.25
N ALA A 200 15.39 45.86 10.53
CA ALA A 200 15.47 47.08 9.72
C ALA A 200 15.64 48.34 10.60
N VAL A 201 14.90 48.42 11.71
CA VAL A 201 15.02 49.52 12.69
C VAL A 201 16.38 49.49 13.39
N ALA A 202 16.84 48.31 13.80
CA ALA A 202 18.12 48.13 14.48
C ALA A 202 19.33 48.61 13.66
N LYS A 203 19.27 48.56 12.32
CA LYS A 203 20.34 49.11 11.46
C LYS A 203 20.51 50.62 11.58
N SER A 204 19.46 51.33 11.98
CA SER A 204 19.50 52.79 12.17
C SER A 204 19.73 53.21 13.61
N ASP A 205 19.71 52.27 14.56
CA ASP A 205 19.81 52.54 15.99
C ASP A 205 21.27 52.64 16.44
N PRO A 206 21.71 53.75 17.07
CA PRO A 206 23.07 53.89 17.57
C PRO A 206 23.42 52.95 18.74
N GLU A 207 22.44 52.36 19.43
CA GLU A 207 22.69 51.42 20.54
C GLU A 207 23.02 49.98 20.07
N ILE A 208 22.81 49.68 18.78
CA ILE A 208 22.87 48.32 18.24
C ILE A 208 23.95 48.20 17.15
N ASP A 209 25.02 47.48 17.46
CA ASP A 209 26.10 47.16 16.53
C ASP A 209 25.95 45.73 15.98
N LEU A 210 25.25 45.57 14.84
CA LEU A 210 25.03 44.24 14.23
C LEU A 210 26.31 43.52 13.79
N GLU A 211 27.39 44.27 13.54
CA GLU A 211 28.70 43.75 13.07
C GLU A 211 29.73 43.61 14.20
N ALA A 212 29.30 43.67 15.47
CA ALA A 212 30.18 43.59 16.63
C ALA A 212 30.94 42.24 16.67
N LYS A 213 32.27 42.29 16.56
CA LYS A 213 33.16 41.11 16.62
C LYS A 213 33.28 40.51 18.02
N ASP A 214 32.98 41.31 19.04
CA ASP A 214 33.07 40.92 20.46
C ASP A 214 31.87 40.06 20.90
N GLY A 215 30.90 39.81 19.99
CA GLY A 215 29.67 39.06 20.25
C GLY A 215 28.60 39.84 21.01
N GLN A 216 28.95 41.00 21.57
CA GLN A 216 28.02 41.90 22.24
C GLN A 216 27.42 42.91 21.25
N VAL A 217 26.22 42.59 20.76
CA VAL A 217 25.50 43.39 19.74
C VAL A 217 24.81 44.61 20.33
N TYR A 218 24.35 44.55 21.58
CA TYR A 218 23.68 45.66 22.26
C TYR A 218 24.64 46.41 23.20
N LYS A 219 24.80 47.72 22.97
CA LYS A 219 25.63 48.63 23.76
C LYS A 219 24.76 49.79 24.27
N PRO A 220 24.32 49.75 25.53
CA PRO A 220 23.45 50.79 26.06
C PRO A 220 24.19 52.13 26.08
N VAL A 221 23.54 53.17 25.54
CA VAL A 221 24.06 54.53 25.66
C VAL A 221 23.83 54.97 27.10
N VAL A 222 24.92 55.29 27.80
CA VAL A 222 24.85 55.86 29.14
C VAL A 222 24.40 57.30 29.00
N TYR A 223 23.17 57.59 29.38
CA TYR A 223 22.71 58.97 29.53
C TYR A 223 23.34 59.52 30.82
N GLU A 224 24.22 60.52 30.70
CA GLU A 224 24.67 61.30 31.86
C GLU A 224 23.47 62.10 32.38
N GLU A 225 23.13 61.93 33.67
CA GLU A 225 22.07 62.71 34.36
C GLU A 225 22.45 64.18 34.55
#